data_AF-A0A941TW30-F1
#
_entry.id   AF-A0A941TW30-F1
#
_cell.length_a   1.000
_cell.length_b   1.000
_cell.length_c   1.000
_cell.angle_alpha   90.00
_cell.angle_beta   90.00
_cell.angle_gamma   90.00
#
_symmetry.space_group_name_H-M   'P 1'
#
loop_
_entity.id
_entity.type
_entity.pdbx_description
1 polymer ?
#
loop_
_entity_poly.entity_id
_entity_poly.type
_entity_poly.pdbx_seq_one_letter_code
_entity_poly.pdbx_strand_id
1 'polypeptide(L)'
;MTNTREYRSSLILAAAVAGAGLMSSCASQPQIAAPPHQWDAREAAAYQRYMMDEHMPRREFSELSPQEQQAYWDWRARHEGN
;
A
#
# COMPACT_ATOMS: atom_id res chain seq x y z
N MET A 1 1.39 -5.69 61.08
CA MET A 1 1.15 -6.29 59.76
C MET A 1 1.98 -5.52 58.74
N THR A 2 2.97 -6.20 58.19
CA THR A 2 3.86 -5.75 57.12
C THR A 2 3.09 -5.52 55.82
N ASN A 3 3.37 -4.43 55.09
CA ASN A 3 3.60 -4.49 53.64
C ASN A 3 4.01 -3.12 53.09
N THR A 4 5.31 -2.94 52.80
CA THR A 4 5.93 -3.05 51.45
C THR A 4 5.72 -1.79 50.63
N ARG A 5 6.76 -0.94 50.51
CA ARG A 5 7.82 -0.99 49.46
C ARG A 5 7.35 -0.30 48.16
N GLU A 6 8.12 0.49 47.41
CA GLU A 6 9.43 1.12 47.56
C GLU A 6 9.41 2.44 46.77
N TYR A 7 10.30 3.34 47.18
CA TYR A 7 10.75 4.47 46.41
C TYR A 7 11.60 4.01 45.21
N ARG A 8 11.69 4.88 44.21
CA ARG A 8 12.93 5.41 43.61
C ARG A 8 13.00 5.28 42.09
N SER A 9 13.53 6.37 41.51
CA SER A 9 14.39 6.37 40.33
C SER A 9 13.71 6.61 38.98
N SER A 10 13.25 7.84 38.78
CA SER A 10 13.20 8.46 37.45
C SER A 10 14.64 8.78 37.01
N LEU A 11 15.25 7.88 36.25
CA LEU A 11 16.49 8.17 35.52
C LEU A 11 16.10 8.80 34.17
N ILE A 12 16.00 10.12 34.13
CA ILE A 12 15.95 10.84 32.84
C ILE A 12 17.40 10.92 32.35
N LEU A 13 17.79 9.93 31.55
CA LEU A 13 19.08 9.90 30.89
C LEU A 13 19.00 10.82 29.66
N ALA A 14 19.44 12.07 29.82
CA ALA A 14 19.72 12.95 28.69
C ALA A 14 21.02 12.48 28.02
N ALA A 15 20.90 11.89 26.83
CA ALA A 15 22.02 11.66 25.94
C ALA A 15 21.78 12.44 24.65
N ALA A 16 22.28 13.68 24.63
CA ALA A 16 22.47 14.42 23.39
C ALA A 16 23.58 13.72 22.60
N VAL A 17 23.23 13.10 21.47
CA VAL A 17 24.23 12.63 20.50
C VAL A 17 24.15 13.55 19.29
N ALA A 18 25.03 14.54 19.28
CA ALA A 18 25.45 15.21 18.07
C ALA A 18 26.18 14.17 17.20
N GLY A 19 25.72 13.97 15.96
CA GLY A 19 26.30 12.99 15.06
C GLY A 19 25.80 13.15 13.64
N ALA A 20 26.17 14.26 12.99
CA ALA A 20 26.19 14.31 11.53
C ALA A 20 27.28 13.33 11.05
N GLY A 21 26.87 12.10 10.77
CA GLY A 21 27.73 11.03 10.26
C GLY A 21 27.17 10.50 8.94
N LEU A 22 27.89 10.78 7.86
CA LEU A 22 27.69 10.22 6.52
C LEU A 22 27.92 8.70 6.55
N MET A 23 26.88 7.89 6.34
CA MET A 23 27.00 6.44 6.07
C MET A 23 25.88 6.03 5.10
N SER A 24 26.24 5.75 3.84
CA SER A 24 25.37 5.00 2.93
C SER A 24 25.21 3.57 3.44
N SER A 25 23.99 3.16 3.78
CA SER A 25 23.61 1.74 3.80
C SER A 25 22.20 1.59 3.24
N CYS A 26 22.08 0.69 2.26
CA CYS A 26 20.84 0.36 1.58
C CYS A 26 19.82 -0.27 2.54
N ALA A 27 18.56 -0.26 2.14
CA ALA A 27 17.42 -0.96 2.75
C ALA A 27 16.65 -0.21 3.85
N SER A 28 15.94 0.82 3.42
CA SER A 28 14.53 0.99 3.77
C SER A 28 13.90 1.76 2.63
N GLN A 29 13.65 1.07 1.51
CA GLN A 29 12.70 1.59 0.54
C GLN A 29 11.41 1.79 1.34
N PRO A 30 10.87 3.02 1.47
CA PRO A 30 9.52 3.15 1.98
C PRO A 30 8.72 2.23 1.09
N GLN A 31 8.06 1.25 1.70
CA GLN A 31 6.94 0.58 1.08
C GLN A 31 5.88 1.68 0.93
N ILE A 32 6.11 2.51 -0.09
CA ILE A 32 5.12 3.37 -0.68
C ILE A 32 4.07 2.36 -1.06
N ALA A 33 3.02 2.30 -0.23
CA ALA A 33 1.79 1.63 -0.59
C ALA A 33 1.55 2.04 -2.04
N ALA A 34 1.52 1.05 -2.93
CA ALA A 34 1.34 1.31 -4.35
C ALA A 34 0.20 2.34 -4.46
N PRO A 35 0.40 3.45 -5.20
CA PRO A 35 -0.61 4.47 -5.28
C PRO A 35 -1.92 3.77 -5.64
N PRO A 36 -3.04 4.09 -4.95
CA PRO A 36 -4.32 3.48 -5.28
C PRO A 36 -4.50 3.63 -6.80
N HIS A 37 -4.78 2.52 -7.48
CA HIS A 37 -4.88 2.50 -8.94
C HIS A 37 -5.75 3.68 -9.39
N GLN A 38 -5.12 4.65 -10.06
CA GLN A 38 -5.83 5.85 -10.48
C GLN A 38 -6.76 5.47 -11.62
N TRP A 39 -8.06 5.54 -11.35
CA TRP A 39 -9.08 5.30 -12.36
C TRP A 39 -9.16 6.52 -13.30
N ASP A 40 -8.23 6.59 -14.25
CA ASP A 40 -8.16 7.67 -15.24
C ASP A 40 -8.97 7.35 -16.50
N ALA A 41 -8.98 8.27 -17.47
CA ALA A 41 -9.70 8.08 -18.74
C ALA A 41 -9.16 6.91 -19.58
N ARG A 42 -7.87 6.55 -19.42
CA ARG A 42 -7.28 5.39 -20.11
C ARG A 42 -7.76 4.10 -19.47
N GLU A 43 -7.81 4.06 -18.15
CA GLU A 43 -8.28 2.90 -17.40
C GLU A 43 -9.78 2.66 -17.62
N ALA A 44 -10.58 3.73 -17.69
CA ALA A 44 -11.99 3.62 -18.06
C ALA A 44 -12.17 3.01 -19.48
N ALA A 45 -11.35 3.41 -20.45
CA ALA A 45 -11.38 2.84 -21.79
C ALA A 45 -10.89 1.39 -21.83
N ALA A 46 -9.88 1.04 -21.03
CA ALA A 46 -9.40 -0.32 -20.89
C ALA A 46 -10.46 -1.23 -20.26
N TYR A 47 -11.14 -0.75 -19.21
CA TYR A 47 -12.27 -1.46 -18.60
C TYR A 47 -13.45 -1.65 -19.55
N GLN A 48 -13.75 -0.66 -20.41
CA GLN A 48 -14.73 -0.85 -21.48
C GLN A 48 -14.35 -1.96 -22.45
N ARG A 49 -13.08 -2.03 -22.84
CA ARG A 49 -12.58 -3.11 -23.71
C ARG A 49 -12.66 -4.47 -23.03
N TYR A 50 -12.26 -4.56 -21.77
CA TYR A 50 -12.43 -5.78 -20.96
C TYR A 50 -13.88 -6.27 -20.97
N MET A 51 -14.84 -5.37 -20.75
CA MET A 51 -16.26 -5.74 -20.78
C MET A 51 -16.71 -6.28 -22.15
N MET A 52 -16.16 -5.75 -23.24
CA MET A 52 -16.44 -6.26 -24.59
C MET A 52 -15.80 -7.63 -24.83
N ASP A 53 -14.55 -7.81 -24.43
CA ASP A 53 -13.79 -9.05 -24.64
C ASP A 53 -14.41 -10.21 -23.83
N GLU A 54 -14.76 -9.96 -22.57
CA GLU A 54 -15.37 -10.94 -21.67
C GLU A 54 -16.91 -11.02 -21.81
N HIS A 55 -17.50 -10.26 -22.74
CA HIS A 55 -18.96 -10.20 -22.96
C HIS A 55 -19.75 -9.90 -21.69
N MET A 56 -19.18 -9.08 -20.79
CA MET A 56 -19.81 -8.70 -19.54
C MET A 56 -20.91 -7.65 -19.75
N PRO A 57 -21.98 -7.67 -18.93
CA PRO A 57 -22.92 -6.57 -18.87
C PRO A 57 -22.23 -5.29 -18.37
N ARG A 58 -22.73 -4.13 -18.81
CA ARG A 58 -22.22 -2.83 -18.35
C ARG A 58 -22.46 -2.69 -16.84
N ARG A 59 -21.39 -2.80 -16.07
CA ARG A 59 -21.38 -2.63 -14.61
C ARG A 59 -20.19 -1.77 -14.22
N GLU A 60 -20.37 -0.92 -13.23
CA GLU A 60 -19.26 -0.10 -12.73
C GLU A 60 -18.23 -1.00 -12.02
N PHE A 61 -16.96 -0.66 -12.14
CA PHE A 61 -15.88 -1.46 -11.52
C PHE A 61 -16.05 -1.59 -10.00
N SER A 62 -16.56 -0.54 -9.36
CA SER A 62 -16.87 -0.53 -7.92
C SER A 62 -17.99 -1.49 -7.49
N GLU A 63 -18.83 -1.92 -8.43
CA GLU A 63 -19.91 -2.88 -8.18
C GLU A 63 -19.48 -4.34 -8.37
N LEU A 64 -18.26 -4.55 -8.86
CA LEU A 64 -17.69 -5.88 -9.03
C LEU A 64 -17.29 -6.47 -7.68
N SER A 65 -17.47 -7.77 -7.53
CA SER A 65 -16.90 -8.53 -6.42
C SER A 65 -15.37 -8.47 -6.46
N PRO A 66 -14.68 -8.68 -5.32
CA PRO A 66 -13.22 -8.67 -5.28
C PRO A 66 -12.57 -9.62 -6.29
N GLN A 67 -13.21 -10.76 -6.57
CA GLN A 67 -12.73 -11.74 -7.54
C GLN A 67 -12.86 -11.22 -8.98
N GLU A 68 -13.98 -10.57 -9.32
CA GLU A 68 -14.18 -9.94 -10.63
C GLU A 68 -13.22 -8.76 -10.86
N GLN A 69 -12.94 -7.97 -9.81
CA GLN A 69 -11.94 -6.90 -9.86
C GLN A 69 -10.53 -7.47 -10.12
N GLN A 70 -10.17 -8.58 -9.46
CA GLN A 70 -8.90 -9.25 -9.72
C GLN A 70 -8.81 -9.78 -11.16
N ALA A 71 -9.89 -10.37 -11.68
CA ALA A 71 -9.92 -10.86 -13.06
C ALA A 71 -9.67 -9.74 -14.09
N TYR A 72 -10.20 -8.54 -13.84
CA TYR A 72 -9.87 -7.36 -14.63
C TYR A 72 -8.37 -7.02 -14.57
N TRP A 73 -7.76 -6.98 -13.38
CA TRP A 73 -6.33 -6.70 -13.25
C TRP A 73 -5.45 -7.75 -13.94
N ASP A 74 -5.83 -9.02 -13.87
CA ASP A 74 -5.14 -10.10 -14.58
C ASP A 74 -5.29 -9.97 -16.10
N TRP A 75 -6.45 -9.52 -16.59
CA TRP A 75 -6.65 -9.15 -17.99
C TRP A 75 -5.80 -7.93 -18.38
N ARG A 76 -5.75 -6.88 -17.54
CA ARG A 76 -4.94 -5.67 -17.78
C ARG A 76 -3.47 -6.00 -17.90
N ALA A 77 -2.91 -6.77 -16.98
CA ALA A 77 -1.51 -7.18 -17.00
C ALA A 77 -1.12 -7.90 -18.31
N ARG A 78 -2.05 -8.67 -18.91
CA ARG A 78 -1.85 -9.33 -20.20
C ARG A 78 -1.92 -8.39 -21.41
N HIS A 79 -2.58 -7.24 -21.27
CA HIS A 79 -2.83 -6.28 -22.35
C HIS A 79 -2.02 -4.98 -22.24
N GLU A 80 -1.30 -4.74 -21.15
CA GLU A 80 -0.37 -3.61 -21.00
C GLU A 80 1.00 -3.84 -21.67
N GLY A 81 1.33 -5.09 -22.01
CA GLY A 81 2.64 -5.47 -22.55
C GLY A 81 2.77 -5.43 -24.08
N ASN A 82 1.81 -4.87 -24.82
CA ASN A 82 1.76 -4.87 -26.29
C ASN A 82 1.31 -3.51 -26.83
#